data_AF-A0A3D2G7C6-F1
#
_entry.id   AF-A0A3D2G7C6-F1
#
_cell.length_a   1.000
_cell.length_b   1.000
_cell.length_c   1.000
_cell.angle_alpha   90.00
_cell.angle_beta   90.00
_cell.angle_gamma   90.00
#
_symmetry.space_group_name_H-M   'P 1'
#
loop_
_entity.id
_entity.type
_entity.pdbx_description
1 polymer ?
#
loop_
_entity_poly.entity_id
_entity_poly.type
_entity_poly.pdbx_seq_one_letter_code
_entity_poly.pdbx_strand_id
1 'polypeptide(L)'
;MEVILHGLRTDRKKKMTCKQVQKRIIDFINDDMDVKELGTFIEHLESCDECKEEYDVYYTLIMGMRILDSDNLKGKTKIDSQEKINSAKSYLFKWRIVLLEKILLFIFICIGIILVY
;
A
#
# COMPACT_ATOMS: atom_id res chain seq x y z
N MET A 1 -9.78 19.43 39.64
CA MET A 1 -11.08 19.37 38.95
C MET A 1 -10.80 18.90 37.54
N GLU A 2 -11.00 17.61 37.31
CA GLU A 2 -10.85 16.99 35.99
C GLU A 2 -11.93 17.49 35.05
N VAL A 3 -11.56 17.85 33.83
CA VAL A 3 -12.49 17.78 32.69
C VAL A 3 -11.74 17.09 31.56
N ILE A 4 -11.86 15.77 31.55
CA ILE A 4 -11.49 14.93 30.41
C ILE A 4 -12.56 15.13 29.34
N LEU A 5 -12.24 15.87 28.28
CA LEU A 5 -13.06 15.90 27.07
C LEU A 5 -12.62 14.75 26.14
N HIS A 6 -13.23 13.59 26.36
CA HIS A 6 -13.38 12.56 25.34
C HIS A 6 -14.34 13.07 24.27
N GLY A 7 -13.92 13.08 23.00
CA GLY A 7 -14.87 13.11 21.88
C GLY A 7 -14.42 13.87 20.64
N LEU A 8 -14.34 13.12 19.54
CA LEU A 8 -14.23 13.56 18.14
C LEU A 8 -12.84 13.96 17.64
N ARG A 9 -11.92 12.98 17.67
CA ARG A 9 -10.82 12.96 16.70
C ARG A 9 -11.41 12.56 15.36
N THR A 10 -11.75 13.54 14.53
CA THR A 10 -11.97 13.33 13.09
C THR A 10 -10.77 12.56 12.53
N ASP A 11 -11.04 11.46 11.84
CA ASP A 11 -10.05 10.69 11.07
C ASP A 11 -9.44 11.60 9.99
N ARG A 12 -8.46 12.43 10.38
CA ARG A 12 -7.49 12.96 9.43
C ARG A 12 -6.79 11.74 8.86
N LYS A 13 -7.12 11.38 7.62
CA LYS A 13 -6.34 10.46 6.79
C LYS A 13 -4.86 10.84 6.96
N LYS A 14 -4.14 10.12 7.83
CA LYS A 14 -2.81 10.53 8.26
C LYS A 14 -1.88 10.27 7.09
N LYS A 15 -1.62 11.31 6.28
CA LYS A 15 -0.64 11.22 5.19
C LYS A 15 0.70 10.83 5.83
N MET A 16 1.28 9.73 5.37
CA MET A 16 2.61 9.31 5.84
C MET A 16 3.61 10.43 5.58
N THR A 17 4.57 10.58 6.48
CA THR A 17 5.71 11.51 6.33
C THR A 17 6.85 10.83 5.60
N CYS A 18 7.76 11.59 4.97
CA CYS A 18 8.94 11.03 4.28
C CYS A 18 9.72 10.08 5.19
N LYS A 19 9.98 10.50 6.45
CA LYS A 19 10.68 9.66 7.45
C LYS A 19 9.98 8.33 7.74
N GLN A 20 8.65 8.27 7.65
CA GLN A 20 7.91 7.03 7.81
C GLN A 20 8.01 6.15 6.55
N VAL A 21 7.90 6.75 5.37
CA VAL A 21 8.07 6.05 4.08
C VAL A 21 9.46 5.44 3.98
N GLN A 22 10.51 6.22 4.24
CA GLN A 22 11.90 5.78 4.20
C GLN A 22 12.14 4.52 5.05
N LYS A 23 11.59 4.49 6.27
CA LYS A 23 11.68 3.33 7.16
C LYS A 23 10.95 2.08 6.66
N ARG A 24 9.99 2.25 5.75
CA ARG A 24 9.14 1.17 5.20
C ARG A 24 9.58 0.70 3.81
N ILE A 25 10.60 1.30 3.21
CA ILE A 25 11.08 0.92 1.88
C ILE A 25 11.47 -0.56 1.83
N ILE A 26 12.21 -1.05 2.83
CA ILE A 26 12.64 -2.45 2.88
C ILE A 26 11.43 -3.38 3.09
N ASP A 27 10.54 -3.02 4.02
CA ASP A 27 9.30 -3.76 4.28
C ASP A 27 8.47 -3.88 2.98
N PHE A 28 8.40 -2.82 2.16
CA PHE A 28 7.76 -2.85 0.85
C PHE A 28 8.45 -3.79 -0.15
N ILE A 29 9.77 -3.75 -0.22
CA ILE A 29 10.57 -4.60 -1.13
C ILE A 29 10.39 -6.09 -0.79
N ASN A 30 10.11 -6.40 0.47
CA ASN A 30 9.90 -7.76 0.98
C ASN A 30 8.44 -8.22 1.01
N ASP A 31 7.49 -7.36 0.60
CA ASP A 31 6.04 -7.61 0.70
C ASP A 31 5.54 -7.77 2.16
N ASP A 32 6.19 -7.13 3.13
CA ASP A 32 5.91 -7.22 4.57
C ASP A 32 4.98 -6.11 5.09
N MET A 33 4.16 -5.50 4.23
CA MET A 33 3.21 -4.45 4.61
C MET A 33 1.76 -4.89 4.47
N ASP A 34 0.92 -4.47 5.43
CA ASP A 34 -0.52 -4.69 5.33
C ASP A 34 -1.17 -3.80 4.24
N VAL A 35 -2.37 -4.17 3.79
CA VAL A 35 -3.08 -3.49 2.68
C VAL A 35 -3.35 -2.01 2.96
N LYS A 36 -3.63 -1.63 4.21
CA LYS A 36 -3.91 -0.24 4.58
C LYS A 36 -2.61 0.57 4.58
N GLU A 37 -1.56 0.02 5.19
CA GLU A 37 -0.22 0.61 5.26
C GLU A 37 0.37 0.79 3.86
N LEU A 38 0.31 -0.26 3.03
CA LEU A 38 0.74 -0.26 1.64
C LEU A 38 0.04 0.84 0.83
N GLY A 39 -1.28 1.00 1.01
CA GLY A 39 -2.03 2.06 0.34
C GLY A 39 -1.50 3.46 0.66
N THR A 40 -1.26 3.74 1.95
CA THR A 40 -0.71 5.04 2.37
C THR A 40 0.75 5.26 1.97
N PHE A 41 1.53 4.18 1.92
CA PHE A 41 2.93 4.21 1.49
C PHE A 41 3.03 4.57 0.01
N ILE A 42 2.30 3.85 -0.86
CA ILE A 42 2.30 4.08 -2.31
C ILE A 42 1.78 5.49 -2.64
N GLU A 43 0.74 5.97 -1.94
CA GLU A 43 0.20 7.33 -2.14
C GLU A 43 1.25 8.42 -1.86
N HIS A 44 2.09 8.24 -0.83
CA HIS A 44 3.18 9.18 -0.56
C HIS A 44 4.32 9.02 -1.58
N LEU A 45 4.75 7.78 -1.84
CA LEU A 45 5.87 7.46 -2.71
C LEU A 45 5.67 7.96 -4.15
N GLU A 46 4.44 7.89 -4.69
CA GLU A 46 4.11 8.44 -6.01
C GLU A 46 4.05 9.98 -6.03
N SER A 47 3.86 10.62 -4.88
CA SER A 47 3.66 12.08 -4.76
C SER A 47 4.90 12.86 -4.33
N CYS A 48 5.99 12.18 -3.99
CA CYS A 48 7.22 12.78 -3.46
C CYS A 48 8.43 12.23 -4.20
N ASP A 49 9.07 13.09 -5.00
CA ASP A 49 10.21 12.72 -5.84
C ASP A 49 11.42 12.24 -5.02
N GLU A 50 11.70 12.87 -3.87
CA GLU A 50 12.79 12.48 -2.97
C GLU A 50 12.63 11.03 -2.47
N CYS A 51 11.43 10.68 -2.00
CA CYS A 51 11.15 9.33 -1.52
C CYS A 51 11.19 8.30 -2.66
N LYS A 52 10.78 8.71 -3.86
CA LYS A 52 10.81 7.86 -5.06
C LYS A 52 12.24 7.56 -5.50
N GLU A 53 13.12 8.55 -5.48
CA GLU A 53 14.55 8.39 -5.77
C GLU A 53 15.20 7.47 -4.73
N GLU A 54 14.93 7.71 -3.44
CA GLU A 54 15.47 6.86 -2.38
C GLU A 54 15.00 5.41 -2.53
N TYR A 55 13.71 5.18 -2.80
CA TYR A 55 13.19 3.85 -3.09
C TYR A 55 13.90 3.18 -4.26
N ASP A 56 14.16 3.90 -5.36
CA ASP A 56 14.84 3.37 -6.54
C ASP A 56 16.27 2.90 -6.22
N VAL A 57 16.99 3.68 -5.39
CA VAL A 57 18.32 3.32 -4.89
C VAL A 57 18.28 2.04 -4.05
N TYR A 58 17.37 1.96 -3.07
CA TYR A 58 17.22 0.76 -2.23
C TYR A 58 16.82 -0.47 -3.04
N TYR A 59 15.86 -0.32 -3.95
CA TYR A 59 15.37 -1.39 -4.80
C TYR A 59 16.49 -1.95 -5.69
N THR A 60 17.25 -1.06 -6.33
CA THR A 60 18.38 -1.45 -7.19
C THR A 60 19.46 -2.17 -6.41
N LEU A 61 19.80 -1.67 -5.22
CA LEU A 61 20.81 -2.30 -4.36
C LEU A 61 20.38 -3.71 -3.94
N ILE A 62 19.16 -3.85 -3.40
CA ILE A 62 18.67 -5.12 -2.86
C ILE A 62 18.43 -6.14 -3.96
N MET A 63 17.79 -5.74 -5.08
CA MET A 63 17.56 -6.65 -6.20
C MET A 63 18.86 -7.02 -6.90
N GLY A 64 19.81 -6.09 -7.00
CA GLY A 64 21.16 -6.37 -7.50
C GLY A 64 21.84 -7.49 -6.71
N MET A 65 21.82 -7.42 -5.38
CA MET A 65 22.35 -8.49 -4.53
C MET A 65 21.63 -9.83 -4.74
N ARG A 66 20.29 -9.82 -4.79
CA ARG A 66 19.50 -11.06 -5.02
C ARG A 66 19.79 -11.72 -6.37
N ILE A 67 20.04 -10.93 -7.42
CA ILE A 67 20.39 -11.45 -8.75
C ILE A 67 21.78 -12.10 -8.72
N LEU A 68 22.74 -11.50 -8.02
CA LEU A 68 24.09 -12.07 -7.87
C LEU A 68 24.05 -13.40 -7.10
N ASP A 69 23.19 -13.50 -6.08
CA ASP A 69 23.07 -14.69 -5.23
C ASP A 69 22.27 -15.83 -5.90
N SER A 70 21.49 -15.55 -6.95
CA SER A 70 20.61 -16.54 -7.57
C SER A 70 20.98 -16.84 -9.03
N ASP A 71 21.49 -18.04 -9.26
CA ASP A 71 21.82 -18.53 -10.61
C ASP A 71 20.62 -18.55 -11.57
N ASN A 72 19.40 -18.69 -11.02
CA ASN A 72 18.14 -18.69 -11.78
C ASN A 72 17.67 -17.31 -12.26
N LEU A 73 18.22 -16.20 -11.73
CA LEU A 73 17.84 -14.83 -12.13
C LEU A 73 18.80 -14.21 -13.15
N LYS A 74 19.89 -14.88 -13.51
CA LYS A 74 20.89 -14.40 -14.50
C LYS A 74 20.30 -14.06 -15.88
N GLY A 75 19.12 -14.56 -16.23
CA GLY A 75 18.39 -14.22 -17.46
C GLY A 75 17.37 -13.08 -17.35
N LYS A 76 17.00 -12.64 -16.14
CA LYS A 76 16.08 -11.52 -15.89
C LYS A 76 16.87 -10.30 -15.42
N THR A 77 17.58 -9.66 -16.34
CA THR A 77 18.55 -8.60 -16.02
C THR A 77 17.92 -7.20 -15.88
N LYS A 78 16.62 -7.05 -16.16
CA LYS A 78 15.97 -5.74 -16.05
C LYS A 78 15.42 -5.56 -14.63
N ILE A 79 16.17 -4.83 -13.80
CA ILE A 79 15.72 -4.34 -12.51
C ILE A 79 14.77 -3.17 -12.78
N ASP A 80 13.47 -3.38 -12.63
CA ASP A 80 12.44 -2.35 -12.82
C ASP A 80 11.73 -2.09 -11.49
N SER A 81 12.01 -0.93 -10.89
CA SER A 81 11.43 -0.50 -9.61
C SER A 81 9.97 -0.04 -9.76
N GLN A 82 9.57 0.44 -10.95
CA GLN A 82 8.21 0.89 -11.23
C GLN A 82 7.25 -0.27 -11.40
N GLU A 83 7.71 -1.39 -11.95
CA GLU A 83 6.91 -2.60 -12.09
C GLU A 83 6.37 -3.10 -10.74
N LYS A 84 7.19 -3.01 -9.67
CA LYS A 84 6.78 -3.38 -8.32
C LYS A 84 5.71 -2.44 -7.76
N ILE A 85 5.85 -1.12 -7.96
CA ILE A 85 4.84 -0.12 -7.57
C ILE A 85 3.52 -0.37 -8.30
N ASN A 86 3.59 -0.60 -9.62
CA ASN A 86 2.42 -0.88 -10.46
C ASN A 86 1.68 -2.15 -10.01
N SER A 87 2.44 -3.19 -9.66
CA SER A 87 1.89 -4.43 -9.13
C SER A 87 1.18 -4.22 -7.79
N ALA A 88 1.80 -3.48 -6.86
CA ALA A 88 1.18 -3.13 -5.59
C ALA A 88 -0.10 -2.30 -5.76
N LYS A 89 -0.09 -1.34 -6.69
CA LYS A 89 -1.27 -0.54 -7.05
C LYS A 89 -2.39 -1.42 -7.59
N SER A 90 -2.09 -2.35 -8.50
CA SER A 90 -3.09 -3.29 -9.03
C SER A 90 -3.71 -4.15 -7.93
N TYR A 91 -2.91 -4.55 -6.92
CA TYR A 91 -3.39 -5.29 -5.76
C TYR A 91 -4.37 -4.45 -4.92
N LEU A 92 -4.04 -3.18 -4.65
CA LEU A 92 -4.93 -2.24 -3.94
C LEU A 92 -6.25 -2.01 -4.71
N PHE A 93 -6.20 -1.87 -6.03
CA PHE A 93 -7.40 -1.70 -6.87
C PHE A 93 -8.28 -2.95 -6.86
N LYS A 94 -7.70 -4.13 -7.04
CA LYS A 94 -8.45 -5.41 -6.97
C LYS A 94 -9.15 -5.56 -5.62
N TRP A 95 -8.45 -5.24 -4.53
CA TRP A 95 -9.02 -5.33 -3.18
C TRP A 95 -10.23 -4.39 -3.01
N ARG A 96 -10.13 -3.14 -3.50
CA ARG A 96 -11.25 -2.18 -3.48
C ARG A 96 -12.45 -2.63 -4.31
N ILE A 97 -12.22 -3.19 -5.50
CA ILE A 97 -13.29 -3.66 -6.39
C ILE A 97 -14.04 -4.83 -5.77
N VAL A 98 -13.31 -5.82 -5.24
CA VAL A 98 -13.91 -6.98 -4.57
C VAL A 98 -14.71 -6.56 -3.34
N LEU A 99 -14.21 -5.60 -2.56
CA LEU A 99 -14.94 -5.08 -1.40
C LEU A 99 -16.25 -4.39 -1.81
N LEU A 100 -16.23 -3.58 -2.87
CA LEU A 100 -17.41 -2.91 -3.41
C LEU A 100 -18.49 -3.88 -3.85
N GLU A 101 -18.11 -4.95 -4.55
CA GLU A 101 -19.03 -6.01 -4.97
C GLU A 101 -19.74 -6.65 -3.77
N LYS A 102 -18.99 -6.97 -2.69
CA LYS A 102 -19.57 -7.55 -1.47
C LYS A 102 -20.49 -6.58 -0.73
N ILE A 103 -20.13 -5.30 -0.65
CA ILE A 103 -20.95 -4.26 -0.02
C ILE A 103 -22.26 -4.05 -0.77
N LEU A 104 -22.22 -4.02 -2.11
CA LEU A 104 -23.41 -3.81 -2.93
C LEU A 104 -24.41 -4.95 -2.78
N LEU A 105 -23.94 -6.20 -2.74
CA LEU A 105 -24.78 -7.37 -2.45
C LEU A 105 -25.43 -7.29 -1.06
N PHE A 106 -24.66 -6.88 -0.04
CA PHE A 106 -25.18 -6.70 1.32
C PHE A 106 -26.27 -5.63 1.38
N ILE A 107 -26.05 -4.48 0.75
CA ILE A 107 -27.04 -3.39 0.67
C ILE A 107 -28.33 -3.88 -0.01
N PHE A 108 -28.20 -4.61 -1.12
CA PHE A 108 -29.35 -5.14 -1.86
C PHE A 108 -30.20 -6.10 -1.00
N ILE A 109 -29.54 -7.00 -0.24
CA ILE A 109 -30.21 -7.91 0.70
C ILE A 109 -30.95 -7.13 1.79
N CYS A 110 -30.29 -6.13 2.40
CA CYS A 110 -30.90 -5.29 3.44
C CYS A 110 -32.13 -4.54 2.93
N ILE A 111 -32.06 -3.95 1.73
CA ILE A 111 -33.20 -3.26 1.12
C ILE A 111 -34.35 -4.25 0.87
N GLY A 112 -34.05 -5.45 0.38
CA GLY A 112 -35.06 -6.50 0.18
C GLY A 112 -35.78 -6.88 1.47
N ILE A 113 -35.04 -7.03 2.58
CA ILE A 113 -35.63 -7.33 3.90
C ILE A 113 -36.53 -6.18 4.37
N ILE A 114 -36.09 -4.93 4.22
CA ILE A 114 -36.88 -3.74 4.62
C ILE A 114 -38.16 -3.61 3.80
N LEU A 115 -38.15 -3.96 2.52
CA LEU A 115 -39.36 -3.88 1.67
C LEU A 115 -40.39 -4.98 1.95
N VAL A 116 -39.97 -6.09 2.55
CA VAL A 116 -40.83 -7.24 2.87
C VAL A 116 -41.54 -7.07 4.22
N TYR A 117 -41.01 -6.22 5.10
CA TYR A 117 -41.49 -6.01 6.47
C TYR A 117 -42.28 -4.71 6.61
#